data_AF-A0A258GG52-F1
#
_entry.id   AF-A0A258GG52-F1
#
_cell.length_a   1.000
_cell.length_b   1.000
_cell.length_c   1.000
_cell.angle_alpha   90.00
_cell.angle_beta   90.00
_cell.angle_gamma   90.00
#
_symmetry.space_group_name_H-M   'P 1'
#
loop_
_entity.id
_entity.type
_entity.pdbx_description
1 polymer ?
#
loop_
_entity_poly.entity_id
_entity_poly.type
_entity_poly.pdbx_seq_one_letter_code
_entity_poly.pdbx_strand_id
1 'polypeptide(L)'
;MPVFRISDTLHYYAHVPKCGGSSVEAYLKARFGTLGFLDTRFLDTPEAFRWTKSSPQHLPHAAFSRLIPEDWIASSFAVVRHPVKRLVSAFQYQVEVEGTVAPLWSIDEWFDDWLKRAEGEPFLYDNHLCPQSAIVPAGATVFRLEDGLDAIVPHLDALAGNADGPRAIPAENVRKKGMSPDAERLKPSVETLARIAEFYAEDFARFGYDKATPPKAKAVKPKSLVGRLTGALSGRRA
;
A
#
# COMPACT_ATOMS: atom_id res chain seq x y z
N MET A 1 1.70 4.53 -6.94
CA MET A 1 2.11 4.71 -8.32
C MET A 1 3.51 5.31 -8.41
N PRO A 2 4.56 4.77 -7.77
CA PRO A 2 5.90 5.21 -8.17
C PRO A 2 6.35 4.51 -9.47
N VAL A 3 7.00 5.29 -10.33
CA VAL A 3 7.75 4.80 -11.49
C VAL A 3 9.20 4.62 -11.05
N PHE A 4 9.80 3.48 -11.37
CA PHE A 4 11.19 3.17 -11.03
C PHE A 4 11.92 2.66 -12.27
N ARG A 5 13.25 2.74 -12.26
CA ARG A 5 14.07 2.34 -13.40
C ARG A 5 14.98 1.19 -13.02
N ILE A 6 15.06 0.20 -13.89
CA ILE A 6 16.11 -0.82 -13.87
C ILE A 6 16.91 -0.59 -15.15
N SER A 7 18.18 -0.20 -15.01
CA SER A 7 19.02 0.21 -16.15
C SER A 7 18.40 1.35 -16.96
N ASP A 8 17.96 1.10 -18.20
CA ASP A 8 17.28 2.03 -19.10
C ASP A 8 15.76 1.84 -19.15
N THR A 9 15.24 0.81 -18.48
CA THR A 9 13.86 0.36 -18.60
C THR A 9 13.02 0.88 -17.44
N LEU A 10 11.85 1.45 -17.75
CA LEU A 10 10.90 1.92 -16.74
C LEU A 10 9.93 0.83 -16.33
N HIS A 11 9.67 0.78 -15.04
CA HIS A 11 8.76 -0.15 -14.40
C HIS A 11 7.82 0.62 -13.47
N TYR A 12 6.67 0.00 -13.19
CA TYR A 12 5.59 0.67 -12.50
C TYR A 12 5.14 -0.11 -11.27
N TYR A 13 5.18 0.53 -10.10
CA TYR A 13 4.58 0.00 -8.89
C TYR A 13 3.21 0.65 -8.66
N ALA A 14 2.14 -0.11 -8.83
CA ALA A 14 0.80 0.33 -8.52
C ALA A 14 0.58 0.33 -6.99
N HIS A 15 1.01 1.43 -6.35
CA HIS A 15 0.81 1.65 -4.91
C HIS A 15 -0.69 1.76 -4.61
N VAL A 16 -1.24 0.68 -4.08
CA VAL A 16 -2.54 0.71 -3.42
C VAL A 16 -2.35 1.20 -1.99
N PRO A 17 -3.06 2.27 -1.57
CA PRO A 17 -3.04 2.71 -0.21
C PRO A 17 -3.26 1.62 0.83
N LYS A 18 -2.57 1.75 1.96
CA LYS A 18 -2.68 0.86 3.13
C LYS A 18 -2.33 -0.61 2.85
N CYS A 19 -1.58 -0.86 1.77
CA CYS A 19 -1.07 -2.19 1.40
C CYS A 19 0.44 -2.34 1.64
N GLY A 20 1.02 -1.54 2.56
CA GLY A 20 2.47 -1.57 2.83
C GLY A 20 3.31 -0.81 1.82
N GLY A 21 2.71 0.14 1.10
CA GLY A 21 3.38 0.86 0.01
C GLY A 21 4.64 1.61 0.42
N SER A 22 4.69 2.25 1.59
CA SER A 22 5.90 2.93 2.09
C SER A 22 7.09 1.97 2.24
N SER A 23 6.85 0.73 2.68
CA SER A 23 7.89 -0.29 2.79
C SER A 23 8.45 -0.68 1.42
N VAL A 24 7.56 -0.86 0.43
CA VAL A 24 7.95 -1.16 -0.96
C VAL A 24 8.68 0.02 -1.58
N GLU A 25 8.24 1.25 -1.36
CA GLU A 25 8.90 2.47 -1.82
C GLU A 25 10.31 2.61 -1.25
N ALA A 26 10.47 2.42 0.06
CA ALA A 26 11.79 2.44 0.70
C ALA A 26 12.71 1.36 0.11
N TYR A 27 12.18 0.16 -0.14
CA TYR A 27 12.91 -0.93 -0.77
C TYR A 27 13.33 -0.60 -2.22
N LEU A 28 12.40 -0.15 -3.05
CA LEU A 28 12.66 0.27 -4.43
C LEU A 28 13.69 1.39 -4.46
N LYS A 29 13.58 2.37 -3.57
CA LYS A 29 14.52 3.49 -3.47
C LYS A 29 15.92 3.03 -3.10
N ALA A 30 16.03 2.14 -2.12
CA ALA A 30 17.30 1.59 -1.68
C ALA A 30 17.97 0.72 -2.76
N ARG A 31 17.18 0.04 -3.61
CA ARG A 31 17.70 -0.88 -4.62
C ARG A 31 17.95 -0.24 -5.98
N PHE A 32 17.07 0.65 -6.42
CA PHE A 32 17.04 1.18 -7.79
C PHE A 32 17.15 2.71 -7.85
N GLY A 33 17.27 3.39 -6.71
CA GLY A 33 17.48 4.84 -6.64
C GLY A 33 16.19 5.64 -6.69
N THR A 34 16.24 6.84 -7.27
CA THR A 34 15.12 7.79 -7.22
C THR A 34 13.87 7.26 -7.91
N LEU A 35 12.72 7.40 -7.22
CA LEU A 35 11.41 7.04 -7.75
C LEU A 35 10.73 8.29 -8.34
N GLY A 36 10.09 8.14 -9.50
CA GLY A 36 9.18 9.14 -10.08
C GLY A 36 7.75 8.97 -9.58
N PHE A 37 6.91 10.00 -9.73
CA PHE A 37 5.50 9.99 -9.28
C PHE A 37 5.31 9.66 -7.79
N LEU A 38 6.24 10.14 -6.97
CA LEU A 38 6.21 9.99 -5.53
C LEU A 38 6.29 11.37 -4.87
N ASP A 39 5.24 11.73 -4.14
CA ASP A 39 5.23 12.90 -3.26
C ASP A 39 4.71 12.48 -1.88
N THR A 40 5.64 12.20 -0.96
CA THR A 40 5.31 11.78 0.40
C THR A 40 4.91 12.95 1.30
N ARG A 41 4.93 14.18 0.79
CA ARG A 41 4.60 15.42 1.53
C ARG A 41 3.45 16.18 0.87
N PHE A 42 2.70 15.52 -0.02
CA PHE A 42 1.59 16.11 -0.77
C PHE A 42 0.61 16.88 0.12
N LEU A 43 0.24 16.29 1.28
CA LEU A 43 -0.71 16.89 2.21
C LEU A 43 -0.16 18.08 3.01
N ASP A 44 1.17 18.25 3.09
CA ASP A 44 1.80 19.43 3.70
C ASP A 44 1.56 20.70 2.86
N THR A 45 1.31 20.54 1.56
CA THR A 45 0.97 21.65 0.67
C THR A 45 -0.51 22.01 0.86
N PRO A 46 -0.88 23.28 1.08
CA PRO A 46 -2.30 23.67 1.18
C PRO A 46 -3.07 23.36 -0.11
N GLU A 47 -4.35 22.98 0.00
CA GLU A 47 -5.13 22.49 -1.15
C GLU A 47 -5.12 23.43 -2.35
N ALA A 48 -5.22 24.74 -2.13
CA ALA A 48 -5.22 25.75 -3.18
C ALA A 48 -3.94 25.79 -4.04
N PHE A 49 -2.83 25.23 -3.55
CA PHE A 49 -1.54 25.16 -4.25
C PHE A 49 -1.21 23.76 -4.78
N ARG A 50 -2.06 22.76 -4.53
CA ARG A 50 -1.83 21.40 -5.04
C ARG A 50 -2.15 21.35 -6.52
N TRP A 51 -1.22 20.79 -7.30
CA TRP A 51 -1.39 20.61 -8.75
C TRP A 51 -2.30 19.41 -9.09
N THR A 52 -2.59 18.55 -8.12
CA THR A 52 -3.46 17.36 -8.21
C THR A 52 -4.40 17.27 -7.01
N LYS A 53 -5.43 16.43 -7.12
CA LYS A 53 -6.43 16.19 -6.07
C LYS A 53 -6.05 15.09 -5.06
N SER A 54 -5.02 14.32 -5.36
CA SER A 54 -4.42 13.34 -4.44
C SER A 54 -2.91 13.26 -4.68
N SER A 55 -2.19 12.65 -3.76
CA SER A 55 -0.80 12.26 -3.94
C SER A 55 -0.65 11.51 -5.27
N PRO A 56 0.40 11.79 -6.07
CA PRO A 56 0.59 11.15 -7.38
C PRO A 56 0.68 9.63 -7.26
N GLN A 57 1.22 9.12 -6.16
CA GLN A 57 1.28 7.69 -5.88
C GLN A 57 -0.09 7.05 -5.61
N HIS A 58 -1.19 7.79 -5.47
CA HIS A 58 -2.53 7.23 -5.24
C HIS A 58 -3.48 7.38 -6.43
N LEU A 59 -2.98 7.81 -7.61
CA LEU A 59 -3.84 7.98 -8.78
C LEU A 59 -4.45 6.64 -9.27
N PRO A 60 -5.68 6.65 -9.81
CA PRO A 60 -6.21 5.52 -10.57
C PRO A 60 -5.41 5.29 -11.85
N HIS A 61 -5.30 4.03 -12.30
CA HIS A 61 -4.54 3.65 -13.49
C HIS A 61 -4.99 4.40 -14.75
N ALA A 62 -6.29 4.57 -14.93
CA ALA A 62 -6.84 5.31 -16.06
C ALA A 62 -6.40 6.78 -16.09
N ALA A 63 -6.12 7.41 -14.95
CA ALA A 63 -5.57 8.77 -14.92
C ALA A 63 -4.07 8.77 -15.26
N PHE A 64 -3.33 7.77 -14.78
CA PHE A 64 -1.90 7.61 -15.07
C PHE A 64 -1.64 7.33 -16.55
N SER A 65 -2.39 6.41 -17.18
CA SER A 65 -2.20 6.03 -18.59
C SER A 65 -2.56 7.15 -19.59
N ARG A 66 -3.26 8.20 -19.14
CA ARG A 66 -3.46 9.42 -19.93
C ARG A 66 -2.22 10.31 -20.01
N LEU A 67 -1.31 10.18 -19.03
CA LEU A 67 -0.13 11.03 -18.90
C LEU A 67 1.15 10.30 -19.35
N ILE A 68 1.19 8.99 -19.17
CA ILE A 68 2.34 8.15 -19.45
C ILE A 68 1.97 7.14 -20.54
N PRO A 69 2.66 7.15 -21.70
CA PRO A 69 2.48 6.13 -22.73
C PRO A 69 2.68 4.73 -22.18
N GLU A 70 1.78 3.81 -22.51
CA GLU A 70 1.80 2.44 -21.96
C GLU A 70 3.07 1.67 -22.36
N ASP A 71 3.58 1.91 -23.57
CA ASP A 71 4.77 1.29 -24.13
C ASP A 71 6.07 1.73 -23.45
N TRP A 72 6.04 2.80 -22.64
CA TRP A 72 7.19 3.20 -21.83
C TRP A 72 7.38 2.31 -20.60
N ILE A 73 6.32 1.65 -20.12
CA ILE A 73 6.33 0.84 -18.90
C ILE A 73 6.49 -0.63 -19.28
N ALA A 74 7.69 -1.18 -19.10
CA ALA A 74 7.98 -2.56 -19.49
C ALA A 74 7.31 -3.61 -18.60
N SER A 75 7.13 -3.31 -17.31
CA SER A 75 6.37 -4.17 -16.42
C SER A 75 5.72 -3.40 -15.28
N SER A 76 4.70 -4.01 -14.69
CA SER A 76 4.05 -3.47 -13.51
C SER A 76 3.80 -4.53 -12.45
N PHE A 77 3.81 -4.09 -11.19
CA PHE A 77 3.40 -4.93 -10.07
C PHE A 77 2.62 -4.11 -9.03
N ALA A 78 1.92 -4.80 -8.14
CA ALA A 78 1.13 -4.20 -7.08
C ALA A 78 1.19 -5.03 -5.79
N VAL A 79 0.99 -4.36 -4.66
CA VAL A 79 0.63 -5.03 -3.41
C VAL A 79 -0.83 -4.69 -3.12
N VAL A 80 -1.64 -5.72 -2.96
CA VAL A 80 -3.06 -5.61 -2.62
C VAL A 80 -3.31 -6.18 -1.23
N ARG A 81 -4.47 -5.89 -0.67
CA ARG A 81 -4.91 -6.30 0.66
C ARG A 81 -6.38 -6.62 0.64
N HIS A 82 -6.81 -7.51 1.53
CA HIS A 82 -8.23 -7.83 1.69
C HIS A 82 -9.05 -6.53 1.91
N PRO A 83 -10.11 -6.25 1.12
CA PRO A 83 -10.80 -4.96 1.12
C PRO A 83 -11.24 -4.49 2.52
N VAL A 84 -11.83 -5.38 3.34
CA VAL A 84 -12.20 -5.05 4.74
C VAL A 84 -10.98 -4.60 5.57
N LYS A 85 -9.86 -5.32 5.51
CA LYS A 85 -8.65 -4.96 6.27
C LYS A 85 -8.02 -3.67 5.76
N ARG A 86 -8.12 -3.41 4.45
CA ARG A 86 -7.67 -2.17 3.83
C ARG A 86 -8.50 -1.00 4.36
N LEU A 87 -9.83 -1.12 4.37
CA LEU A 87 -10.74 -0.10 4.88
C LEU A 87 -10.49 0.20 6.37
N VAL A 88 -10.41 -0.83 7.22
CA VAL A 88 -10.09 -0.66 8.65
C VAL A 88 -8.76 0.08 8.83
N SER A 89 -7.76 -0.26 8.03
CA SER A 89 -6.46 0.42 8.06
C SER A 89 -6.52 1.86 7.55
N ALA A 90 -7.40 2.17 6.60
CA ALA A 90 -7.60 3.53 6.08
C ALA A 90 -8.32 4.40 7.11
N PHE A 91 -9.43 3.91 7.67
CA PHE A 91 -10.17 4.57 8.74
C PHE A 91 -9.25 4.90 9.91
N GLN A 92 -8.50 3.92 10.40
CA GLN A 92 -7.56 4.12 11.49
C GLN A 92 -6.51 5.18 11.17
N TYR A 93 -6.00 5.21 9.94
CA TYR A 93 -5.03 6.23 9.53
C TYR A 93 -5.65 7.63 9.49
N GLN A 94 -6.90 7.75 9.01
CA GLN A 94 -7.62 9.02 9.01
C GLN A 94 -7.93 9.52 10.43
N VAL A 95 -8.16 8.62 11.39
CA VAL A 95 -8.35 8.96 12.80
C VAL A 95 -7.03 9.40 13.46
N GLU A 96 -5.96 8.63 13.28
CA GLU A 96 -4.75 8.75 14.11
C GLU A 96 -3.68 9.66 13.52
N VAL A 97 -3.64 9.80 12.19
CA VAL A 97 -2.59 10.54 11.49
C VAL A 97 -3.15 11.82 10.88
N GLU A 98 -4.21 11.70 10.08
CA GLU A 98 -4.77 12.86 9.37
C GLU A 98 -5.74 13.69 10.23
N GLY A 99 -6.35 13.08 11.24
CA GLY A 99 -7.33 13.76 12.11
C GLY A 99 -8.58 14.25 11.39
N THR A 100 -8.95 13.62 10.26
CA THR A 100 -10.03 14.06 9.37
C THR A 100 -11.39 13.43 9.71
N VAL A 101 -11.41 12.42 10.57
CA VAL A 101 -12.63 11.75 11.01
C VAL A 101 -13.24 12.52 12.17
N ALA A 102 -14.55 12.77 12.09
CA ALA A 102 -15.27 13.44 13.18
C ALA A 102 -15.11 12.68 14.51
N PRO A 103 -15.05 13.38 15.65
CA PRO A 103 -14.96 12.73 16.96
C PRO A 103 -16.06 11.68 17.15
N LEU A 104 -15.70 10.55 17.77
CA LEU A 104 -16.59 9.42 18.08
C LEU A 104 -17.13 8.62 16.89
N TRP A 105 -17.04 9.09 15.64
CA TRP A 105 -17.46 8.29 14.49
C TRP A 105 -16.74 6.94 14.46
N SER A 106 -17.51 5.89 14.27
CA SER A 106 -17.09 4.53 13.94
C SER A 106 -16.77 4.41 12.46
N ILE A 107 -16.19 3.28 12.08
CA ILE A 107 -15.94 2.96 10.67
C ILE A 107 -17.24 2.85 9.87
N ASP A 108 -18.37 2.53 10.51
CA ASP A 108 -19.67 2.42 9.87
C ASP A 108 -20.18 3.79 9.41
N GLU A 109 -20.20 4.77 10.32
CA GLU A 109 -20.62 6.15 10.01
C GLU A 109 -19.69 6.80 8.99
N TRP A 110 -18.38 6.58 9.14
CA TRP A 110 -17.38 7.14 8.24
C TRP A 110 -17.47 6.56 6.81
N PHE A 111 -17.66 5.25 6.67
CA PHE A 111 -17.77 4.63 5.36
C PHE A 111 -19.12 4.97 4.70
N ASP A 112 -20.20 5.06 5.45
CA ASP A 112 -21.51 5.49 4.96
C ASP A 112 -21.49 6.95 4.45
N ASP A 113 -20.85 7.87 5.18
CA ASP A 113 -20.62 9.25 4.72
C ASP A 113 -19.81 9.27 3.42
N TRP A 114 -18.72 8.50 3.38
CA TRP A 114 -17.89 8.44 2.19
C TRP A 114 -18.64 7.91 0.96
N LEU A 115 -19.43 6.83 1.11
CA LEU A 115 -20.22 6.26 0.00
C LEU A 115 -21.17 7.29 -0.60
N LYS A 116 -21.77 8.16 0.22
CA LYS A 116 -22.66 9.25 -0.24
C LYS A 116 -21.93 10.34 -1.04
N ARG A 117 -20.62 10.48 -0.82
CA ARG A 117 -19.78 11.54 -1.41
C ARG A 117 -18.88 11.06 -2.53
N ALA A 118 -18.66 9.74 -2.64
CA ALA A 118 -17.64 9.15 -3.52
C ALA A 118 -17.77 9.56 -5.00
N GLU A 119 -19.00 9.77 -5.49
CA GLU A 119 -19.23 10.22 -6.87
C GLU A 119 -18.81 11.69 -7.09
N GLY A 120 -19.12 12.58 -6.14
CA GLY A 120 -18.79 14.01 -6.23
C GLY A 120 -17.37 14.35 -5.77
N GLU A 121 -16.80 13.53 -4.88
CA GLU A 121 -15.50 13.74 -4.24
C GLU A 121 -14.62 12.48 -4.33
N PRO A 122 -14.28 11.98 -5.54
CA PRO A 122 -13.62 10.68 -5.70
C PRO A 122 -12.22 10.62 -5.07
N PHE A 123 -11.54 11.76 -4.89
CA PHE A 123 -10.20 11.85 -4.30
C PHE A 123 -10.19 12.11 -2.79
N LEU A 124 -11.36 12.11 -2.14
CA LEU A 124 -11.45 12.33 -0.69
C LEU A 124 -10.53 11.36 0.08
N TYR A 125 -9.97 11.85 1.19
CA TYR A 125 -9.00 11.11 2.01
C TYR A 125 -7.74 10.70 1.25
N ASP A 126 -7.23 11.58 0.39
CA ASP A 126 -6.07 11.32 -0.46
C ASP A 126 -6.22 10.06 -1.34
N ASN A 127 -7.45 9.83 -1.80
CA ASN A 127 -7.86 8.69 -2.61
C ASN A 127 -7.65 7.30 -1.95
N HIS A 128 -7.50 7.24 -0.62
CA HIS A 128 -7.25 5.99 0.11
C HIS A 128 -8.36 4.94 -0.01
N LEU A 129 -9.58 5.36 -0.39
CA LEU A 129 -10.75 4.51 -0.57
C LEU A 129 -11.02 4.14 -2.03
N CYS A 130 -10.19 4.60 -2.97
CA CYS A 130 -10.27 4.17 -4.36
C CYS A 130 -10.13 2.63 -4.45
N PRO A 131 -10.99 1.93 -5.21
CA PRO A 131 -10.86 0.50 -5.44
C PRO A 131 -9.46 0.10 -5.91
N GLN A 132 -8.96 -1.02 -5.41
CA GLN A 132 -7.67 -1.57 -5.87
C GLN A 132 -7.69 -1.86 -7.36
N SER A 133 -8.82 -2.37 -7.87
CA SER A 133 -9.00 -2.68 -9.28
C SER A 133 -8.82 -1.46 -10.18
N ALA A 134 -9.18 -0.26 -9.69
CA ALA A 134 -9.00 1.00 -10.40
C ALA A 134 -7.55 1.50 -10.40
N ILE A 135 -6.73 1.12 -9.40
CA ILE A 135 -5.31 1.52 -9.29
C ILE A 135 -4.38 0.52 -9.99
N VAL A 136 -4.72 -0.78 -9.95
CA VAL A 136 -3.85 -1.86 -10.43
C VAL A 136 -4.11 -2.16 -11.90
N PRO A 137 -3.12 -2.04 -12.81
CA PRO A 137 -3.25 -2.41 -14.22
C PRO A 137 -3.62 -3.89 -14.41
N ALA A 138 -4.41 -4.23 -15.43
CA ALA A 138 -4.89 -5.59 -15.68
C ALA A 138 -3.76 -6.63 -15.74
N GLY A 139 -2.63 -6.30 -16.39
CA GLY A 139 -1.47 -7.17 -16.56
C GLY A 139 -0.42 -7.10 -15.43
N ALA A 140 -0.69 -6.41 -14.32
CA ALA A 140 0.28 -6.28 -13.24
C ALA A 140 0.50 -7.61 -12.49
N THR A 141 1.75 -7.86 -12.07
CA THR A 141 2.03 -8.93 -11.10
C THR A 141 1.50 -8.52 -9.73
N VAL A 142 0.66 -9.36 -9.10
CA VAL A 142 -0.01 -9.01 -7.85
C VAL A 142 0.54 -9.81 -6.67
N PHE A 143 0.90 -9.09 -5.60
CA PHE A 143 1.27 -9.66 -4.30
C PHE A 143 0.20 -9.31 -3.26
N ARG A 144 -0.19 -10.26 -2.40
CA ARG A 144 -1.12 -10.00 -1.30
C ARG A 144 -0.34 -9.69 -0.03
N LEU A 145 -0.67 -8.59 0.64
CA LEU A 145 0.00 -8.19 1.87
C LEU A 145 -0.08 -9.28 2.95
N GLU A 146 -1.17 -10.06 2.98
CA GLU A 146 -1.39 -11.16 3.92
C GLU A 146 -0.43 -12.33 3.74
N ASP A 147 0.18 -12.46 2.54
CA ASP A 147 1.21 -13.44 2.22
C ASP A 147 2.63 -12.93 2.56
N GLY A 148 2.76 -11.67 2.98
CA GLY A 148 4.04 -11.00 3.22
C GLY A 148 4.60 -10.35 1.95
N LEU A 149 5.72 -9.63 2.11
CA LEU A 149 6.34 -8.87 1.01
C LEU A 149 7.57 -9.56 0.42
N ASP A 150 8.04 -10.67 1.01
CA ASP A 150 9.30 -11.32 0.64
C ASP A 150 9.35 -11.78 -0.83
N ALA A 151 8.20 -12.15 -1.41
CA ALA A 151 8.09 -12.59 -2.80
C ALA A 151 8.37 -11.47 -3.83
N ILE A 152 8.32 -10.20 -3.44
CA ILE A 152 8.66 -9.06 -4.31
C ILE A 152 10.15 -9.08 -4.65
N VAL A 153 11.01 -9.51 -3.71
CA VAL A 153 12.46 -9.52 -3.90
C VAL A 153 12.89 -10.38 -5.09
N PRO A 154 12.55 -11.70 -5.17
CA PRO A 154 12.92 -12.52 -6.32
C PRO A 154 12.21 -12.11 -7.62
N HIS A 155 11.02 -11.49 -7.54
CA HIS A 155 10.37 -10.92 -8.72
C HIS A 155 11.21 -9.78 -9.32
N LEU A 156 11.70 -8.87 -8.48
CA LEU A 156 12.56 -7.79 -8.93
C LEU A 156 13.96 -8.29 -9.34
N ASP A 157 14.46 -9.38 -8.76
CA ASP A 157 15.69 -10.03 -9.22
C ASP A 157 15.56 -10.51 -10.68
N ALA A 158 14.42 -11.12 -11.01
CA ALA A 158 14.14 -11.59 -12.36
C ALA A 158 14.07 -10.43 -13.37
N LEU A 159 13.48 -9.29 -12.97
CA LEU A 159 13.47 -8.09 -13.82
C LEU A 159 14.87 -7.46 -13.96
N ALA A 160 15.68 -7.47 -12.91
CA ALA A 160 17.03 -6.91 -12.92
C ALA A 160 18.09 -7.81 -13.56
N GLY A 161 17.81 -9.11 -13.71
CA GLY A 161 18.79 -10.10 -14.16
C GLY A 161 19.90 -10.39 -13.14
N ASN A 162 19.75 -9.94 -11.89
CA ASN A 162 20.71 -10.15 -10.80
C ASN A 162 20.03 -10.08 -9.43
N ALA A 163 20.76 -10.43 -8.37
CA ALA A 163 20.26 -10.43 -6.99
C ALA A 163 20.80 -9.26 -6.13
N ASP A 164 21.34 -8.22 -6.76
CA ASP A 164 22.00 -7.11 -6.07
C ASP A 164 21.01 -6.27 -5.25
N GLY A 165 21.52 -5.67 -4.18
CA GLY A 165 20.76 -4.81 -3.27
C GLY A 165 20.18 -5.52 -2.05
N PRO A 166 19.29 -4.85 -1.30
CA PRO A 166 18.75 -5.39 -0.06
C PRO A 166 17.93 -6.67 -0.28
N ARG A 167 18.03 -7.60 0.68
CA ARG A 167 17.36 -8.92 0.63
C ARG A 167 16.15 -9.05 1.55
N ALA A 168 15.77 -7.93 2.17
CA ALA A 168 14.61 -7.82 3.03
C ALA A 168 13.96 -6.46 2.78
N ILE A 169 12.63 -6.45 2.73
CA ILE A 169 11.86 -5.22 2.65
C ILE A 169 11.73 -4.67 4.07
N PRO A 170 12.13 -3.40 4.31
CA PRO A 170 12.05 -2.80 5.63
C PRO A 170 10.59 -2.71 6.07
N ALA A 171 10.36 -2.80 7.37
CA ALA A 171 9.03 -2.66 7.93
C ALA A 171 8.78 -1.18 8.26
N GLU A 172 8.22 -0.44 7.30
CA GLU A 172 7.89 0.98 7.46
C GLU A 172 6.46 1.16 7.97
N ASN A 173 6.26 2.23 8.76
CA ASN A 173 4.96 2.58 9.34
C ASN A 173 4.27 1.42 10.09
N VAL A 174 5.07 0.52 10.67
CA VAL A 174 4.56 -0.56 11.51
C VAL A 174 4.08 0.02 12.83
N ARG A 175 2.82 -0.28 13.14
CA ARG A 175 2.19 0.18 14.37
C ARG A 175 2.89 -0.39 15.60
N LYS A 176 3.19 0.49 16.58
CA LYS A 176 3.61 0.05 17.92
C LYS A 176 2.37 -0.47 18.67
N LYS A 177 2.48 -1.64 19.31
CA LYS A 177 1.42 -2.16 20.18
C LYS A 177 1.14 -1.16 21.31
N GLY A 178 -0.13 -0.84 21.56
CA GLY A 178 -0.55 -0.05 22.73
C GLY A 178 -1.35 1.23 22.43
N MET A 179 -1.55 1.59 21.17
CA MET A 179 -2.39 2.73 20.78
C MET A 179 -3.69 2.21 20.19
N SER A 180 -4.84 2.59 20.73
CA SER A 180 -6.14 2.61 20.05
C SER A 180 -7.12 3.16 21.08
N PRO A 181 -7.61 4.40 20.91
CA PRO A 181 -8.58 4.98 21.83
C PRO A 181 -9.90 4.20 21.87
N ASP A 182 -10.21 3.37 20.86
CA ASP A 182 -11.47 2.61 20.86
C ASP A 182 -11.47 1.44 19.86
N ALA A 183 -11.27 0.21 20.35
CA ALA A 183 -11.23 -0.97 19.49
C ALA A 183 -12.59 -1.31 18.85
N GLU A 184 -13.70 -0.83 19.42
CA GLU A 184 -15.04 -1.07 18.88
C GLU A 184 -15.31 -0.23 17.64
N ARG A 185 -14.87 1.05 17.62
CA ARG A 185 -15.01 1.94 16.46
C ARG A 185 -14.33 1.41 15.19
N LEU A 186 -13.35 0.53 15.33
CA LEU A 186 -12.61 -0.08 14.22
C LEU A 186 -13.32 -1.30 13.61
N LYS A 187 -14.38 -1.82 14.23
CA LYS A 187 -15.06 -3.05 13.79
C LYS A 187 -16.27 -2.68 12.91
N PRO A 188 -16.26 -3.03 11.62
CA PRO A 188 -17.43 -2.85 10.78
C PRO A 188 -18.59 -3.73 11.24
N SER A 189 -19.80 -3.19 11.23
CA SER A 189 -21.03 -3.98 11.40
C SER A 189 -21.27 -4.93 10.21
N VAL A 190 -22.20 -5.87 10.37
CA VAL A 190 -22.60 -6.80 9.29
C VAL A 190 -23.13 -6.04 8.06
N GLU A 191 -23.87 -4.95 8.29
CA GLU A 191 -24.41 -4.09 7.22
C GLU A 191 -23.27 -3.39 6.46
N THR A 192 -22.30 -2.83 7.18
CA THR A 192 -21.11 -2.24 6.56
C THR A 192 -20.27 -3.29 5.83
N LEU A 193 -20.13 -4.51 6.36
CA LEU A 193 -19.44 -5.60 5.65
C LEU A 193 -20.12 -5.92 4.32
N ALA A 194 -21.45 -5.94 4.27
CA ALA A 194 -22.20 -6.14 3.03
C ALA A 194 -21.94 -5.00 2.03
N ARG A 195 -21.95 -3.74 2.49
CA ARG A 195 -21.63 -2.57 1.64
C ARG A 195 -20.20 -2.59 1.13
N ILE A 196 -19.24 -3.02 1.94
CA ILE A 196 -17.84 -3.22 1.50
C ILE A 196 -17.78 -4.28 0.40
N ALA A 197 -18.48 -5.41 0.59
CA ALA A 197 -18.50 -6.52 -0.36
C ALA A 197 -19.16 -6.17 -1.70
N GLU A 198 -20.13 -5.25 -1.67
CA GLU A 198 -20.78 -4.67 -2.85
C GLU A 198 -19.86 -3.66 -3.54
N PHE A 199 -19.42 -2.61 -2.82
CA PHE A 199 -18.64 -1.53 -3.40
C PHE A 199 -17.29 -2.00 -3.96
N TYR A 200 -16.60 -2.89 -3.24
CA TYR A 200 -15.32 -3.47 -3.66
C TYR A 200 -15.46 -4.83 -4.33
N ALA A 201 -16.62 -5.16 -4.92
CA ALA A 201 -16.87 -6.48 -5.52
C ALA A 201 -15.80 -6.90 -6.53
N GLU A 202 -15.31 -5.97 -7.36
CA GLU A 202 -14.22 -6.24 -8.31
C GLU A 202 -12.90 -6.53 -7.60
N ASP A 203 -12.54 -5.81 -6.53
CA ASP A 203 -11.33 -6.11 -5.74
C ASP A 203 -11.38 -7.54 -5.19
N PHE A 204 -12.54 -7.95 -4.66
CA PHE A 204 -12.71 -9.32 -4.14
C PHE A 204 -12.51 -10.35 -5.25
N ALA A 205 -13.20 -10.18 -6.38
CA ALA A 205 -13.14 -11.12 -7.49
C ALA A 205 -11.75 -11.18 -8.13
N ARG A 206 -11.18 -10.02 -8.47
CA ARG A 206 -9.94 -9.90 -9.22
C ARG A 206 -8.71 -10.32 -8.43
N PHE A 207 -8.68 -10.08 -7.12
CA PHE A 207 -7.54 -10.42 -6.28
C PHE A 207 -7.73 -11.68 -5.45
N GLY A 208 -8.79 -12.45 -5.72
CA GLY A 208 -9.04 -13.76 -5.12
C GLY A 208 -9.27 -13.70 -3.60
N TYR A 209 -10.02 -12.69 -3.14
CA TYR A 209 -10.43 -12.57 -1.74
C TYR A 209 -11.85 -13.10 -1.54
N ASP A 210 -12.05 -13.81 -0.43
CA ASP A 210 -13.37 -14.22 0.04
C ASP A 210 -14.09 -13.03 0.69
N LYS A 211 -15.38 -12.86 0.39
CA LYS A 211 -16.24 -11.83 0.98
C LYS A 211 -16.62 -12.16 2.43
N ALA A 212 -16.64 -13.44 2.81
CA ALA A 212 -17.18 -13.89 4.08
C ALA A 212 -16.23 -13.68 5.28
N THR A 213 -14.92 -13.74 5.10
CA THR A 213 -13.97 -13.61 6.22
C THR A 213 -12.58 -13.14 5.76
N PRO A 214 -12.01 -12.07 6.37
CA PRO A 214 -10.64 -11.69 6.11
C PRO A 214 -9.65 -12.77 6.57
N PRO A 215 -8.72 -13.25 5.71
CA PRO A 215 -7.77 -14.28 6.09
C PRO A 215 -6.85 -13.77 7.20
N LYS A 216 -6.47 -14.59 8.19
CA LYS A 216 -5.47 -14.18 9.21
C LYS A 216 -4.12 -13.93 8.52
N ALA A 217 -3.40 -12.88 8.92
CA ALA A 217 -2.06 -12.64 8.38
C ALA A 217 -1.15 -13.83 8.72
N LYS A 218 -0.36 -14.32 7.76
CA LYS A 218 0.63 -15.36 8.06
C LYS A 218 1.65 -14.77 9.03
N ALA A 219 1.90 -15.47 10.15
CA ALA A 219 2.91 -15.05 11.11
C ALA A 219 4.28 -15.07 10.42
N VAL A 220 4.91 -13.90 10.30
CA VAL A 220 6.32 -13.80 9.92
C VAL A 220 7.12 -14.40 11.07
N LYS A 221 7.67 -15.61 10.88
CA LYS A 221 8.60 -16.18 11.85
C LYS A 221 9.82 -15.26 11.90
N PRO A 222 10.19 -14.69 13.06
CA PRO A 222 11.43 -13.94 13.14
C PRO A 222 12.59 -14.87 12.75
N LYS A 223 13.44 -14.42 11.82
CA LYS A 223 14.70 -15.13 11.54
C LYS A 223 15.47 -15.23 12.86
N SER A 224 15.81 -16.46 13.25
CA SER A 224 16.48 -16.79 14.50
C SER A 224 17.74 -15.94 14.68
N LEU A 225 17.95 -15.46 15.90
CA LEU A 225 19.06 -14.59 16.33
C LEU A 225 20.45 -15.27 16.34
N VAL A 226 20.68 -16.30 15.51
CA VAL A 226 21.89 -17.15 15.59
C VAL A 226 23.05 -16.64 14.72
N GLY A 227 22.85 -15.58 13.92
CA GLY A 227 23.89 -15.04 13.02
C GLY A 227 24.77 -13.90 13.55
N ARG A 228 24.58 -13.41 14.78
CA ARG A 228 25.27 -12.19 15.27
C ARG A 228 26.43 -12.40 16.25
N LEU A 229 26.99 -13.60 16.37
CA LEU A 229 28.05 -13.89 17.35
C LEU A 229 29.37 -14.44 16.80
N THR A 230 29.64 -14.42 15.50
CA THR A 230 30.94 -14.88 14.95
C THR A 230 31.77 -13.80 14.23
N GLY A 231 31.55 -12.52 14.56
CA GLY A 231 32.34 -11.41 14.01
C GLY A 231 33.26 -10.69 14.99
N ALA A 232 33.19 -11.01 16.29
CA ALA A 232 33.93 -10.31 17.32
C ALA A 232 34.75 -11.29 18.17
N LEU A 233 35.74 -11.96 17.56
CA LEU A 233 36.82 -12.70 18.25
C LEU A 233 37.93 -13.11 17.26
N SER A 234 38.47 -12.18 16.48
CA SER A 234 39.79 -12.36 15.84
C SER A 234 40.42 -11.01 15.51
N GLY A 235 41.08 -10.44 16.52
CA GLY A 235 41.85 -9.21 16.39
C GLY A 235 42.82 -9.07 17.56
N ARG A 236 43.73 -10.05 17.71
CA ARG A 236 44.88 -9.93 18.60
C ARG A 236 45.98 -9.12 17.89
N ARG A 237 46.40 -8.07 18.58
CA ARG A 237 47.72 -7.40 18.60
C ARG A 237 48.83 -8.06 17.76
N ALA A 238 49.43 -7.27 16.88
CA ALA A 238 50.80 -6.74 16.99
C ALA A 238 50.91 -5.51 16.07
#